data_AF-A0A450YM31-F1
#
_entry.id   AF-A0A450YM31-F1
#
_cell.length_a   1.000
_cell.length_b   1.000
_cell.length_c   1.000
_cell.angle_alpha   90.00
_cell.angle_beta   90.00
_cell.angle_gamma   90.00
#
_symmetry.space_group_name_H-M   'P 1'
#
loop_
_entity.id
_entity.type
_entity.pdbx_description
1 polymer ?
#
loop_
_entity_poly.entity_id
_entity_poly.type
_entity_poly.pdbx_seq_one_letter_code
_entity_poly.pdbx_strand_id
1 'polypeptide(L)'
;MNISFPTDTDGFLSRECPSCEQRFKVVFGQGSEEPISYCPYCGYNGQECWHTRPQVDYMQAVAADIALGPELKKLERQLKGMSNGLIEIELKSSLPKPPPAPMETDDPLETLRFPCCNETIKVTRHNQHFCIICGTEIDMEISDSKKVFLSHKGIDKDLVIDFQETLKILGYKPWLDEDAMPAGTALERGLLQGMRDSCGVVFFITPSFKDKGFLQTEIDYAIQQKREKDDKFAIVILQFAEDGEVGEIPGLLTPYVWKKPKSRLEALREIVRALPVAPGTVDWRDGITGVAATPKTKSISTELSDEAKKILKAAATDNGSVQYIRTLDGEWILAGRDTMLPGGAESRIIARWRGGLEDLQRRRFIEDRGHKGEVFRVTREGYEAVDELPDV
;
A
#
# COMPACT_ATOMS: atom_id res chain seq x y z
N MET A 1 -6.74 16.69 26.75
CA MET A 1 -6.50 15.25 27.04
C MET A 1 -6.27 14.58 25.71
N ASN A 2 -5.17 13.83 25.54
CA ASN A 2 -4.85 13.16 24.29
C ASN A 2 -4.93 11.65 24.54
N ILE A 3 -5.92 10.97 23.96
CA ILE A 3 -6.09 9.51 24.08
C ILE A 3 -5.60 8.92 22.76
N SER A 4 -4.55 8.10 22.82
CA SER A 4 -4.01 7.39 21.66
C SER A 4 -4.52 5.95 21.61
N PHE A 5 -4.60 5.40 20.40
CA PHE A 5 -4.93 4.01 20.15
C PHE A 5 -3.78 3.32 19.43
N PRO A 6 -3.51 2.04 19.71
CA PRO A 6 -2.56 1.26 18.92
C PRO A 6 -3.10 1.10 17.49
N THR A 7 -2.19 1.10 16.51
CA THR A 7 -2.50 0.81 15.10
C THR A 7 -2.20 -0.65 14.77
N ASP A 8 -2.66 -1.12 13.60
CA ASP A 8 -2.22 -2.39 13.03
C ASP A 8 -0.75 -2.33 12.58
N THR A 9 -0.23 -3.45 12.07
CA THR A 9 1.18 -3.56 11.64
C THR A 9 1.55 -2.61 10.49
N ASP A 10 0.57 -2.15 9.71
CA ASP A 10 0.73 -1.20 8.61
C ASP A 10 0.41 0.25 9.02
N GLY A 11 0.13 0.52 10.31
CA GLY A 11 -0.17 1.85 10.83
C GLY A 11 -1.62 2.30 10.66
N PHE A 12 -2.53 1.40 10.31
CA PHE A 12 -3.96 1.73 10.17
C PHE A 12 -4.70 1.55 11.50
N LEU A 13 -5.67 2.42 11.76
CA LEU A 13 -6.58 2.36 12.89
C LEU A 13 -7.99 2.05 12.42
N SER A 14 -8.68 1.13 13.11
CA SER A 14 -10.06 0.79 12.80
C SER A 14 -11.01 1.93 13.10
N ARG A 15 -11.98 2.10 12.19
CA ARG A 15 -13.11 3.02 12.25
C ARG A 15 -14.38 2.29 11.89
N GLU A 16 -15.51 2.77 12.38
CA GLU A 16 -16.82 2.15 12.18
C GLU A 16 -17.83 3.21 11.76
N CYS A 17 -18.63 2.90 10.75
CA CYS A 17 -19.69 3.79 10.31
C CYS A 17 -20.93 3.64 11.21
N PRO A 18 -21.49 4.72 11.77
CA PRO A 18 -22.70 4.63 12.59
C PRO A 18 -23.96 4.30 11.78
N SER A 19 -23.94 4.46 10.45
CA SER A 19 -25.11 4.22 9.60
C SER A 19 -25.18 2.79 9.05
N CYS A 20 -24.05 2.20 8.66
CA CYS A 20 -24.03 0.86 8.06
C CYS A 20 -23.27 -0.17 8.90
N GLU A 21 -22.71 0.24 10.03
CA GLU A 21 -21.98 -0.61 10.99
C GLU A 21 -20.74 -1.32 10.41
N GLN A 22 -20.36 -0.98 9.17
CA GLN A 22 -19.18 -1.53 8.52
C GLN A 22 -17.92 -0.89 9.07
N ARG A 23 -16.90 -1.74 9.22
CA ARG A 23 -15.55 -1.34 9.63
C ARG A 23 -14.65 -1.09 8.44
N PHE A 24 -13.80 -0.08 8.58
CA PHE A 24 -12.73 0.25 7.65
C PHE A 24 -11.54 0.72 8.47
N LYS A 25 -10.33 0.67 7.90
CA LYS A 25 -9.15 1.20 8.58
C LYS A 25 -8.55 2.36 7.83
N VAL A 26 -8.06 3.33 8.58
CA VAL A 26 -7.51 4.59 8.08
C VAL A 26 -6.12 4.80 8.64
N VAL A 27 -5.24 5.42 7.87
CA VAL A 27 -3.94 5.87 8.35
C VAL A 27 -3.99 7.38 8.55
N PHE A 28 -3.61 7.85 9.74
CA PHE A 28 -3.57 9.28 10.03
C PHE A 28 -2.19 9.86 9.70
N GLY A 29 -2.14 11.08 9.16
CA GLY A 29 -0.88 11.74 8.78
C GLY A 29 -0.27 11.25 7.46
N GLN A 30 -0.97 10.38 6.72
CA GLN A 30 -0.63 10.00 5.36
C GLN A 30 -1.83 10.23 4.44
N GLY A 31 -1.88 11.38 3.77
CA GLY A 31 -3.01 11.73 2.91
C GLY A 31 -3.45 13.17 3.16
N SER A 32 -4.76 13.39 3.18
CA SER A 32 -5.36 14.68 3.48
C SER A 32 -5.19 15.03 4.97
N GLU A 33 -4.97 16.30 5.28
CA GLU A 33 -5.05 16.81 6.67
C GLU A 33 -6.50 16.98 7.15
N GLU A 34 -7.47 16.83 6.24
CA GLU A 34 -8.89 16.95 6.55
C GLU A 34 -9.42 15.75 7.36
N PRO A 35 -10.41 15.98 8.24
CA PRO A 35 -11.01 14.90 9.00
C PRO A 35 -11.85 13.98 8.11
N ILE A 36 -11.96 12.72 8.56
CA ILE A 36 -12.89 11.75 7.99
C ILE A 36 -14.30 12.34 8.02
N SER A 37 -14.90 12.48 6.85
CA SER A 37 -16.19 13.12 6.64
C SER A 37 -17.22 12.18 6.01
N TYR A 38 -16.78 11.10 5.36
CA TYR A 38 -17.65 10.15 4.67
C TYR A 38 -17.33 8.69 4.99
N CYS A 39 -18.37 7.86 5.00
CA CYS A 39 -18.23 6.41 5.08
C CYS A 39 -17.80 5.85 3.71
N PRO A 40 -16.76 5.01 3.65
CA PRO A 40 -16.27 4.48 2.37
C PRO A 40 -17.18 3.45 1.73
N TYR A 41 -18.22 2.97 2.42
CA TYR A 41 -19.14 1.94 1.90
C TYR A 41 -20.49 2.49 1.48
N CYS A 42 -21.10 3.36 2.30
CA CYS A 42 -22.46 3.84 2.08
C CYS A 42 -22.55 5.35 1.77
N GLY A 43 -21.42 6.06 1.78
CA GLY A 43 -21.40 7.51 1.54
C GLY A 43 -22.01 8.35 2.66
N TYR A 44 -22.36 7.75 3.81
CA TYR A 44 -22.86 8.50 4.98
C TYR A 44 -21.90 9.62 5.36
N ASN A 45 -22.41 10.85 5.46
CA ASN A 45 -21.65 12.02 5.89
C ASN A 45 -21.76 12.20 7.41
N GLY A 46 -20.61 12.32 8.09
CA GLY A 46 -20.55 12.54 9.52
C GLY A 46 -19.20 13.07 9.97
N GLN A 47 -19.16 13.70 11.14
CA GLN A 47 -17.93 14.21 11.73
C GLN A 47 -17.76 13.63 13.13
N GLU A 48 -16.51 13.28 13.48
CA GLU A 48 -16.11 12.78 14.81
C GLU A 48 -16.90 11.55 15.33
N CYS A 49 -17.59 10.83 14.45
CA CYS A 49 -18.49 9.72 14.81
C CYS A 49 -17.94 8.33 14.44
N TRP A 50 -16.66 8.24 14.07
CA TRP A 50 -16.08 7.08 13.41
C TRP A 50 -15.44 6.06 14.36
N HIS A 51 -15.56 6.26 15.67
CA HIS A 51 -14.98 5.37 16.67
C HIS A 51 -15.73 4.05 16.73
N THR A 52 -14.98 2.95 16.81
CA THR A 52 -15.59 1.64 17.05
C THR A 52 -16.18 1.57 18.45
N ARG A 53 -17.15 0.68 18.67
CA ARG A 53 -17.72 0.50 20.03
C ARG A 53 -16.66 0.25 21.11
N PRO A 54 -15.67 -0.65 20.92
CA PRO A 54 -14.57 -0.82 21.89
C PRO A 54 -13.74 0.45 22.14
N GLN A 55 -13.53 1.29 21.12
CA GLN A 55 -12.81 2.55 21.29
C GLN A 55 -13.61 3.54 22.15
N VAL A 56 -14.92 3.66 21.91
CA VAL A 56 -15.81 4.52 22.72
C VAL A 56 -15.83 4.07 24.18
N ASP A 57 -15.99 2.76 24.42
CA ASP A 57 -16.04 2.21 25.78
C ASP A 57 -14.70 2.46 26.53
N TYR A 58 -13.57 2.31 25.84
CA TYR A 58 -12.25 2.64 26.39
C TYR A 58 -12.11 4.14 26.71
N MET A 59 -12.49 5.02 25.78
CA MET A 59 -12.44 6.48 25.99
C MET A 59 -13.29 6.92 27.18
N GLN A 60 -14.50 6.37 27.31
CA GLN A 60 -15.40 6.67 28.43
C GLN A 60 -14.82 6.21 29.77
N ALA A 61 -14.23 5.02 29.82
CA ALA A 61 -13.60 4.49 31.03
C ALA A 61 -12.37 5.32 31.45
N VAL A 62 -11.51 5.69 30.50
CA VAL A 62 -10.35 6.57 30.76
C VAL A 62 -10.79 7.96 31.22
N ALA A 63 -11.79 8.55 30.57
CA ALA A 63 -12.33 9.85 30.97
C ALA A 63 -12.92 9.82 32.39
N ALA A 64 -13.67 8.77 32.73
CA ALA A 64 -14.24 8.60 34.07
C ALA A 64 -13.16 8.44 35.15
N ASP A 65 -12.13 7.64 34.91
CA ASP A 65 -11.01 7.45 35.85
C ASP A 65 -10.26 8.77 36.11
N ILE A 66 -10.00 9.54 35.05
CA ILE A 66 -9.29 10.81 35.17
C ILE A 66 -10.14 11.89 35.85
N ALA A 67 -11.44 11.97 35.54
CA ALA A 67 -12.33 12.99 36.10
C ALA A 67 -12.75 12.71 37.55
N LEU A 68 -13.11 11.46 37.86
CA LEU A 68 -13.68 11.08 39.16
C LEU A 68 -12.65 10.46 40.12
N GLY A 69 -11.56 9.90 39.59
CA GLY A 69 -10.52 9.25 40.39
C GLY A 69 -9.90 10.15 41.46
N PRO A 70 -9.52 11.41 41.17
CA PRO A 70 -8.95 12.31 42.17
C PRO A 70 -9.90 12.62 43.34
N GLU A 71 -11.18 12.88 43.03
CA GLU A 71 -12.19 13.21 44.05
C GLU A 71 -12.52 12.00 44.92
N LEU A 72 -12.63 10.81 44.35
CA LEU A 72 -12.84 9.57 45.12
C LEU A 72 -11.66 9.25 46.04
N LYS A 73 -10.42 9.45 45.57
CA LYS A 73 -9.21 9.31 46.42
C LYS A 73 -9.18 10.33 47.56
N LYS A 74 -9.67 11.55 47.32
CA LYS A 74 -9.76 12.60 48.34
C LYS A 74 -10.82 12.26 49.40
N LEU A 75 -11.99 11.80 48.97
CA LEU A 75 -13.08 11.34 49.85
C LEU A 75 -12.62 10.16 50.72
N GLU A 76 -11.92 9.19 50.13
CA GLU A 76 -11.36 8.04 50.86
C GLU A 76 -10.38 8.48 51.97
N ARG A 77 -9.50 9.45 51.68
CA ARG A 77 -8.58 10.02 52.67
C ARG A 77 -9.31 10.74 53.81
N GLN A 78 -10.37 11.49 53.50
CA GLN A 78 -11.16 12.21 54.51
C GLN A 78 -11.91 11.25 55.44
N LEU A 79 -12.51 10.18 54.91
CA LEU A 79 -13.22 9.18 55.70
C LEU A 79 -12.27 8.38 56.60
N LYS A 80 -11.08 8.01 56.10
CA LYS A 80 -10.02 7.38 56.92
C LYS A 80 -9.50 8.28 58.04
N GLY A 81 -9.63 9.60 57.91
CA GLY A 81 -9.23 10.56 58.96
C GLY A 81 -10.26 10.75 60.07
N MET A 82 -11.51 10.30 59.90
CA MET A 82 -12.60 10.48 60.87
C MET A 82 -12.82 9.26 61.78
N SER A 83 -12.14 8.13 61.57
CA SER A 83 -12.29 6.91 62.35
C SER A 83 -11.50 6.94 63.67
N ASN A 84 -11.96 7.73 64.64
CA ASN A 84 -11.44 7.72 66.02
C ASN A 84 -12.49 7.23 67.05
N GLY A 85 -13.54 6.50 66.63
CA GLY A 85 -14.50 5.91 67.56
C GLY A 85 -15.51 4.93 66.94
N LEU A 86 -15.46 3.68 67.40
CA LEU A 86 -16.49 2.61 67.43
C LEU A 86 -17.31 2.23 66.17
N ILE A 87 -17.13 2.85 65.00
CA ILE A 87 -17.82 2.44 63.77
C ILE A 87 -16.82 2.33 62.61
N GLU A 88 -16.67 1.12 62.08
CA GLU A 88 -15.85 0.82 60.91
C GLU A 88 -16.72 0.91 59.65
N ILE A 89 -16.46 1.90 58.80
CA ILE A 89 -17.17 2.09 57.53
C ILE A 89 -16.22 1.68 56.41
N GLU A 90 -16.39 0.47 55.86
CA GLU A 90 -15.69 0.03 54.65
C GLU A 90 -16.34 0.65 53.40
N LEU A 91 -15.74 1.71 52.87
CA LEU A 91 -16.12 2.25 51.57
C LEU A 91 -15.33 1.53 50.46
N LYS A 92 -16.00 0.72 49.65
CA LYS A 92 -15.43 0.17 48.40
C LYS A 92 -15.51 1.24 47.29
N SER A 93 -14.62 2.22 47.33
CA SER A 93 -14.61 3.40 46.45
C SER A 93 -13.80 3.26 45.15
N SER A 94 -13.48 2.05 44.71
CA SER A 94 -12.68 1.88 43.49
C SER A 94 -13.54 2.02 42.24
N LEU A 95 -13.28 3.05 41.43
CA LEU A 95 -13.69 3.00 40.02
C LEU A 95 -13.11 1.73 39.39
N PRO A 96 -13.86 1.02 38.52
CA PRO A 96 -13.28 -0.03 37.73
C PRO A 96 -12.13 0.57 36.91
N LYS A 97 -10.95 -0.04 37.00
CA LYS A 97 -9.80 0.39 36.19
C LYS A 97 -10.19 0.36 34.72
N PRO A 98 -9.75 1.33 33.91
CA PRO A 98 -10.02 1.30 32.48
C PRO A 98 -9.58 -0.03 31.87
N PRO A 99 -10.35 -0.62 30.95
CA PRO A 99 -9.90 -1.79 30.20
C PRO A 99 -8.63 -1.44 29.42
N PRO A 100 -7.82 -2.44 29.01
CA PRO A 100 -6.71 -2.19 28.08
C PRO A 100 -7.25 -1.56 26.79
N ALA A 101 -6.44 -0.72 26.15
CA ALA A 101 -6.80 -0.15 24.85
C ALA A 101 -7.09 -1.28 23.86
N PRO A 102 -8.14 -1.15 23.03
CA PRO A 102 -8.48 -2.18 22.05
C PRO A 102 -7.30 -2.38 21.09
N MET A 103 -6.84 -3.62 20.96
CA MET A 103 -5.78 -3.98 20.03
C MET A 103 -6.34 -4.09 18.61
N GLU A 104 -5.56 -3.66 17.63
CA GLU A 104 -5.85 -3.87 16.22
C GLU A 104 -5.45 -5.28 15.78
N THR A 105 -6.21 -5.84 14.83
CA THR A 105 -5.94 -7.13 14.19
C THR A 105 -5.56 -6.93 12.73
N ASP A 106 -4.66 -7.73 12.18
CA ASP A 106 -4.35 -7.68 10.74
C ASP A 106 -5.45 -8.42 9.94
N ASP A 107 -6.59 -7.74 9.78
CA ASP A 107 -7.73 -8.25 9.02
C ASP A 107 -7.40 -8.32 7.51
N PRO A 108 -7.95 -9.29 6.75
CA PRO A 108 -7.70 -9.45 5.31
C PRO A 108 -8.45 -8.40 4.49
N LEU A 109 -8.11 -7.13 4.68
CA LEU A 109 -8.68 -5.97 3.99
C LEU A 109 -7.81 -5.56 2.80
N GLU A 110 -8.44 -5.03 1.76
CA GLU A 110 -7.75 -4.49 0.58
C GLU A 110 -7.40 -3.02 0.77
N THR A 111 -6.21 -2.63 0.32
CA THR A 111 -5.79 -1.23 0.30
C THR A 111 -6.42 -0.51 -0.90
N LEU A 112 -7.25 0.49 -0.62
CA LEU A 112 -7.90 1.34 -1.61
C LEU A 112 -7.34 2.76 -1.54
N ARG A 113 -6.95 3.30 -2.70
CA ARG A 113 -6.48 4.69 -2.83
C ARG A 113 -7.53 5.54 -3.52
N PHE A 114 -7.82 6.71 -2.96
CA PHE A 114 -8.69 7.73 -3.53
C PHE A 114 -7.85 8.87 -4.14
N PRO A 115 -7.73 8.95 -5.48
CA PRO A 115 -6.90 9.97 -6.12
C PRO A 115 -7.38 11.41 -5.87
N CYS A 116 -8.68 11.62 -5.69
CA CYS A 116 -9.28 12.94 -5.50
C CYS A 116 -8.73 13.71 -4.30
N CYS A 117 -8.42 13.01 -3.20
CA CYS A 117 -7.84 13.59 -1.98
C CYS A 117 -6.47 12.99 -1.63
N ASN A 118 -5.91 12.16 -2.52
CA ASN A 118 -4.70 11.39 -2.29
C ASN A 118 -4.74 10.58 -0.98
N GLU A 119 -5.90 9.99 -0.68
CA GLU A 119 -6.16 9.28 0.58
C GLU A 119 -6.04 7.77 0.41
N THR A 120 -5.62 7.04 1.44
CA THR A 120 -5.49 5.57 1.38
C THR A 120 -6.12 4.91 2.59
N ILE A 121 -6.98 3.91 2.36
CA ILE A 121 -7.69 3.18 3.42
C ILE A 121 -7.60 1.67 3.20
N LYS A 122 -7.90 0.89 4.24
CA LYS A 122 -8.14 -0.56 4.14
C LYS A 122 -9.64 -0.84 4.26
N VAL A 123 -10.19 -1.56 3.29
CA VAL A 123 -11.63 -1.87 3.20
C VAL A 123 -11.87 -3.31 2.79
N THR A 124 -13.05 -3.82 3.12
CA THR A 124 -13.59 -5.01 2.45
C THR A 124 -13.98 -4.60 1.03
N ARG A 125 -13.63 -5.45 0.06
CA ARG A 125 -13.89 -5.17 -1.35
C ARG A 125 -15.40 -5.24 -1.66
N HIS A 126 -16.00 -4.09 -1.94
CA HIS A 126 -17.34 -3.92 -2.48
C HIS A 126 -17.27 -3.34 -3.90
N ASN A 127 -18.43 -3.27 -4.57
CA ASN A 127 -18.57 -2.78 -5.95
C ASN A 127 -18.46 -1.26 -6.06
N GLN A 128 -18.69 -0.55 -4.96
CA GLN A 128 -18.72 0.89 -4.91
C GLN A 128 -18.09 1.33 -3.59
N HIS A 129 -17.23 2.34 -3.65
CA HIS A 129 -16.66 2.98 -2.48
C HIS A 129 -16.70 4.50 -2.60
N PHE A 130 -16.62 5.19 -1.46
CA PHE A 130 -16.64 6.65 -1.39
C PHE A 130 -15.38 7.17 -0.73
N CYS A 131 -14.79 8.24 -1.26
CA CYS A 131 -13.64 8.87 -0.64
C CYS A 131 -14.03 9.37 0.75
N ILE A 132 -13.27 8.95 1.77
CA ILE A 132 -13.53 9.29 3.17
C ILE A 132 -13.44 10.79 3.49
N ILE A 133 -12.86 11.59 2.58
CA ILE A 133 -12.67 13.03 2.74
C ILE A 133 -13.73 13.83 1.98
N CYS A 134 -13.84 13.66 0.65
CA CYS A 134 -14.72 14.47 -0.18
C CYS A 134 -16.01 13.77 -0.64
N GLY A 135 -16.17 12.47 -0.37
CA GLY A 135 -17.34 11.70 -0.76
C GLY A 135 -17.38 11.31 -2.24
N THR A 136 -16.34 11.60 -3.04
CA THR A 136 -16.25 11.16 -4.43
C THR A 136 -16.38 9.64 -4.52
N GLU A 137 -17.32 9.19 -5.33
CA GLU A 137 -17.59 7.79 -5.59
C GLU A 137 -16.52 7.18 -6.52
N ILE A 138 -16.11 5.95 -6.21
CA ILE A 138 -15.32 5.07 -7.06
C ILE A 138 -16.13 3.80 -7.29
N ASP A 139 -16.46 3.55 -8.55
CA ASP A 139 -17.08 2.31 -9.02
C ASP A 139 -15.99 1.27 -9.33
N MET A 140 -15.97 0.22 -8.52
CA MET A 140 -15.04 -0.91 -8.60
C MET A 140 -15.55 -2.03 -9.53
N GLU A 141 -16.81 -2.00 -9.97
CA GLU A 141 -17.42 -3.03 -10.85
C GLU A 141 -16.88 -2.94 -12.28
N ILE A 142 -16.70 -1.73 -12.82
CA ILE A 142 -16.42 -1.54 -14.26
C ILE A 142 -14.95 -1.18 -14.51
N SER A 143 -14.21 -0.73 -13.48
CA SER A 143 -12.85 -0.20 -13.60
C SER A 143 -11.73 -1.19 -13.23
N ASP A 144 -12.01 -2.32 -12.57
CA ASP A 144 -10.93 -3.03 -11.85
C ASP A 144 -10.31 -4.22 -12.59
N SER A 145 -10.78 -4.51 -13.81
CA SER A 145 -10.04 -5.41 -14.67
C SER A 145 -8.85 -4.66 -15.25
N LYS A 146 -7.71 -4.71 -14.55
CA LYS A 146 -6.41 -4.30 -15.11
C LYS A 146 -6.00 -5.13 -16.35
N LYS A 147 -6.89 -5.93 -16.91
CA LYS A 147 -6.66 -6.65 -18.17
C LYS A 147 -6.62 -5.66 -19.32
N VAL A 148 -5.58 -5.81 -20.14
CA VAL A 148 -5.33 -4.97 -21.31
C VAL A 148 -5.17 -5.90 -22.50
N PHE A 149 -6.02 -5.78 -23.50
CA PHE A 149 -5.94 -6.61 -24.70
C PHE A 149 -4.84 -6.08 -25.63
N LEU A 150 -3.88 -6.92 -26.02
CA LEU A 150 -2.78 -6.53 -26.91
C LEU A 150 -3.00 -7.12 -28.31
N SER A 151 -3.67 -6.36 -29.19
CA SER A 151 -3.94 -6.77 -30.58
C SER A 151 -2.73 -6.49 -31.47
N HIS A 152 -2.26 -7.52 -32.15
CA HIS A 152 -1.04 -7.51 -32.96
C HIS A 152 -1.08 -8.62 -34.01
N LYS A 153 -0.20 -8.56 -35.00
CA LYS A 153 -0.01 -9.69 -35.92
C LYS A 153 0.92 -10.71 -35.28
N GLY A 154 0.65 -12.00 -35.46
CA GLY A 154 1.47 -13.06 -34.87
C GLY A 154 2.97 -13.01 -35.23
N ILE A 155 3.35 -12.39 -36.36
CA ILE A 155 4.77 -12.18 -36.71
C ILE A 155 5.45 -11.11 -35.83
N ASP A 156 4.67 -10.19 -35.23
CA ASP A 156 5.15 -9.12 -34.36
C ASP A 156 5.12 -9.54 -32.87
N LYS A 157 4.87 -10.82 -32.57
CA LYS A 157 4.68 -11.32 -31.19
C LYS A 157 5.84 -10.95 -30.28
N ASP A 158 7.07 -11.04 -30.77
CA ASP A 158 8.29 -10.71 -30.00
C ASP A 158 8.31 -9.24 -29.55
N LEU A 159 7.89 -8.31 -30.42
CA LEU A 159 7.78 -6.89 -30.05
C LEU A 159 6.78 -6.70 -28.91
N VAL A 160 5.65 -7.42 -28.97
CA VAL A 160 4.53 -7.23 -28.04
C VAL A 160 4.77 -7.93 -26.70
N ILE A 161 5.53 -9.02 -26.67
CA ILE A 161 5.96 -9.69 -25.44
C ILE A 161 6.70 -8.72 -24.51
N ASP A 162 7.60 -7.87 -25.04
CA ASP A 162 8.31 -6.86 -24.23
C ASP A 162 7.33 -5.89 -23.51
N PHE A 163 6.29 -5.47 -24.22
CA PHE A 163 5.23 -4.64 -23.62
C PHE A 163 4.40 -5.43 -22.61
N GLN A 164 4.09 -6.69 -22.92
CA GLN A 164 3.34 -7.57 -22.01
C GLN A 164 4.09 -7.73 -20.67
N GLU A 165 5.37 -8.03 -20.69
CA GLU A 165 6.19 -8.19 -19.48
C GLU A 165 6.26 -6.88 -18.68
N THR A 166 6.49 -5.76 -19.36
CA THR A 166 6.58 -4.47 -18.70
C THR A 166 5.23 -4.05 -18.09
N LEU A 167 4.12 -4.28 -18.79
CA LEU A 167 2.77 -4.01 -18.28
C LEU A 167 2.44 -4.90 -17.07
N LYS A 168 2.87 -6.16 -17.04
CA LYS A 168 2.76 -7.04 -15.86
C LYS A 168 3.50 -6.46 -14.66
N ILE A 169 4.74 -5.98 -14.84
CA ILE A 169 5.52 -5.30 -13.79
C ILE A 169 4.78 -4.05 -13.28
N LEU A 170 4.14 -3.31 -14.18
CA LEU A 170 3.30 -2.16 -13.85
C LEU A 170 1.95 -2.53 -13.19
N GLY A 171 1.71 -3.81 -12.92
CA GLY A 171 0.51 -4.31 -12.25
C GLY A 171 -0.71 -4.49 -13.15
N TYR A 172 -0.55 -4.40 -14.48
CA TYR A 172 -1.59 -4.76 -15.43
C TYR A 172 -1.63 -6.28 -15.68
N LYS A 173 -2.72 -6.76 -16.28
CA LYS A 173 -2.96 -8.16 -16.64
C LYS A 173 -3.09 -8.29 -18.16
N PRO A 174 -2.03 -7.97 -18.93
CA PRO A 174 -2.11 -7.95 -20.38
C PRO A 174 -2.51 -9.33 -20.94
N TRP A 175 -3.45 -9.32 -21.87
CA TRP A 175 -3.96 -10.49 -22.57
C TRP A 175 -3.40 -10.49 -24.00
N LEU A 176 -2.82 -11.62 -24.40
CA LEU A 176 -2.20 -11.85 -25.70
C LEU A 176 -2.65 -13.23 -26.21
N ASP A 177 -2.81 -13.35 -27.52
CA ASP A 177 -3.38 -14.47 -28.26
C ASP A 177 -2.87 -15.90 -27.87
N GLU A 178 -3.69 -16.91 -28.18
CA GLU A 178 -3.55 -18.38 -28.00
C GLU A 178 -3.11 -18.94 -26.63
N ASP A 179 -2.08 -18.42 -25.98
CA ASP A 179 -1.48 -19.03 -24.78
C ASP A 179 -2.40 -18.95 -23.53
N ALA A 180 -3.39 -18.06 -23.56
CA ALA A 180 -4.39 -17.90 -22.50
C ALA A 180 -5.65 -18.79 -22.68
N MET A 181 -5.77 -19.54 -23.78
CA MET A 181 -6.98 -20.30 -24.12
C MET A 181 -6.79 -21.82 -23.92
N PRO A 182 -7.74 -22.52 -23.25
CA PRO A 182 -7.72 -23.98 -23.20
C PRO A 182 -7.88 -24.60 -24.59
N ALA A 183 -7.16 -25.70 -24.83
CA ALA A 183 -7.30 -26.49 -26.07
C ALA A 183 -8.77 -26.87 -26.33
N GLY A 184 -9.25 -26.60 -27.55
CA GLY A 184 -10.63 -26.85 -27.97
C GLY A 184 -11.58 -25.64 -27.88
N THR A 185 -11.12 -24.49 -27.37
CA THR A 185 -11.89 -23.24 -27.40
C THR A 185 -11.92 -22.68 -28.83
N ALA A 186 -13.10 -22.30 -29.32
CA ALA A 186 -13.20 -21.58 -30.60
C ALA A 186 -12.51 -20.20 -30.48
N LEU A 187 -11.49 -19.96 -31.29
CA LEU A 187 -10.61 -18.77 -31.26
C LEU A 187 -11.40 -17.46 -31.14
N GLU A 188 -12.46 -17.32 -31.94
CA GLU A 188 -13.32 -16.14 -31.98
C GLU A 188 -14.02 -15.84 -30.63
N ARG A 189 -14.48 -16.88 -29.90
CA ARG A 189 -15.12 -16.69 -28.58
C ARG A 189 -14.10 -16.27 -27.52
N GLY A 190 -12.87 -16.74 -27.62
CA GLY A 190 -11.81 -16.38 -26.69
C GLY A 190 -11.37 -14.92 -26.84
N LEU A 191 -11.20 -14.46 -28.09
CA LEU A 191 -10.90 -13.06 -28.41
C LEU A 191 -11.98 -12.11 -27.87
N LEU A 192 -13.24 -12.46 -28.10
CA LEU A 192 -14.41 -11.77 -27.58
C LEU A 192 -14.39 -11.62 -26.06
N GLN A 193 -14.21 -12.72 -25.35
CA GLN A 193 -14.21 -12.71 -23.89
C GLN A 193 -13.00 -11.93 -23.34
N GLY A 194 -11.82 -12.09 -23.95
CA GLY A 194 -10.62 -11.36 -23.57
C GLY A 194 -10.80 -9.84 -23.68
N MET A 195 -11.43 -9.38 -24.76
CA MET A 195 -11.71 -7.96 -24.97
C MET A 195 -12.82 -7.44 -24.05
N ARG A 196 -13.90 -8.22 -23.87
CA ARG A 196 -14.97 -7.90 -22.91
C ARG A 196 -14.46 -7.77 -21.49
N ASP A 197 -13.51 -8.60 -21.09
CA ASP A 197 -12.95 -8.54 -19.75
C ASP A 197 -11.91 -7.43 -19.60
N SER A 198 -11.49 -6.74 -20.66
CA SER A 198 -10.41 -5.75 -20.60
C SER A 198 -10.93 -4.33 -20.30
N CYS A 199 -10.08 -3.50 -19.67
CA CYS A 199 -10.28 -2.05 -19.51
C CYS A 199 -9.78 -1.25 -20.72
N GLY A 200 -9.18 -1.92 -21.69
CA GLY A 200 -8.79 -1.31 -22.95
C GLY A 200 -8.11 -2.30 -23.89
N VAL A 201 -7.92 -1.85 -25.11
CA VAL A 201 -7.18 -2.55 -26.16
C VAL A 201 -6.06 -1.66 -26.68
N VAL A 202 -4.90 -2.27 -26.91
CA VAL A 202 -3.75 -1.66 -27.58
C VAL A 202 -3.57 -2.34 -28.93
N PHE A 203 -3.71 -1.57 -30.01
CA PHE A 203 -3.44 -2.00 -31.37
C PHE A 203 -2.00 -1.64 -31.76
N PHE A 204 -1.19 -2.66 -32.03
CA PHE A 204 0.18 -2.51 -32.54
C PHE A 204 0.15 -2.56 -34.07
N ILE A 205 0.01 -1.39 -34.71
CA ILE A 205 -0.12 -1.27 -36.16
C ILE A 205 1.28 -1.19 -36.80
N THR A 206 1.82 -2.34 -37.21
CA THR A 206 3.07 -2.49 -37.97
C THR A 206 2.79 -2.57 -39.48
N PRO A 207 3.81 -2.49 -40.37
CA PRO A 207 3.62 -2.78 -41.79
C PRO A 207 3.04 -4.16 -42.10
N SER A 208 3.20 -5.13 -41.18
CA SER A 208 2.67 -6.49 -41.31
C SER A 208 1.20 -6.61 -40.87
N PHE A 209 0.66 -5.58 -40.21
CA PHE A 209 -0.69 -5.47 -39.69
C PHE A 209 -1.72 -5.24 -40.82
N LYS A 210 -1.92 -6.27 -41.65
CA LYS A 210 -2.82 -6.27 -42.80
C LYS A 210 -3.99 -7.20 -42.60
N ASP A 211 -5.12 -6.79 -43.18
CA ASP A 211 -6.40 -7.47 -43.02
C ASP A 211 -6.39 -8.89 -43.61
N LYS A 212 -6.83 -9.85 -42.80
CA LYS A 212 -6.99 -11.27 -43.18
C LYS A 212 -8.25 -11.86 -42.54
N GLY A 213 -9.32 -11.07 -42.39
CA GLY A 213 -10.66 -11.52 -41.99
C GLY A 213 -10.94 -11.57 -40.48
N PHE A 214 -9.95 -11.83 -39.63
CA PHE A 214 -10.13 -11.81 -38.17
C PHE A 214 -9.92 -10.41 -37.55
N LEU A 215 -9.05 -9.61 -38.18
CA LEU A 215 -8.64 -8.31 -37.65
C LEU A 215 -9.79 -7.29 -37.63
N GLN A 216 -10.61 -7.30 -38.68
CA GLN A 216 -11.79 -6.44 -38.75
C GLN A 216 -12.76 -6.74 -37.60
N THR A 217 -12.97 -8.01 -37.30
CA THR A 217 -13.84 -8.46 -36.20
C THR A 217 -13.32 -7.98 -34.83
N GLU A 218 -12.01 -8.07 -34.58
CA GLU A 218 -11.41 -7.54 -33.34
C GLU A 218 -11.64 -6.03 -33.20
N ILE A 219 -11.47 -5.28 -34.29
CA ILE A 219 -11.69 -3.83 -34.29
C ILE A 219 -13.17 -3.51 -34.02
N ASP A 220 -14.10 -4.23 -34.65
CA ASP A 220 -15.53 -4.06 -34.42
C ASP A 220 -15.90 -4.32 -32.96
N TYR A 221 -15.35 -5.37 -32.34
CA TYR A 221 -15.56 -5.64 -30.92
C TYR A 221 -14.97 -4.55 -30.03
N ALA A 222 -13.80 -4.02 -30.36
CA ALA A 222 -13.20 -2.93 -29.59
C ALA A 222 -14.09 -1.68 -29.61
N ILE A 223 -14.63 -1.34 -30.79
CA ILE A 223 -15.55 -0.22 -30.96
C ILE A 223 -16.85 -0.47 -30.19
N GLN A 224 -17.37 -1.70 -30.20
CA GLN A 224 -18.54 -2.06 -29.40
C GLN A 224 -18.28 -1.88 -27.91
N GLN A 225 -17.15 -2.36 -27.39
CA GLN A 225 -16.77 -2.19 -25.99
C GLN A 225 -16.56 -0.72 -25.63
N LYS A 226 -15.98 0.09 -26.52
CA LYS A 226 -15.86 1.54 -26.32
C LYS A 226 -17.23 2.23 -26.23
N ARG A 227 -18.21 1.82 -27.04
CA ARG A 227 -19.58 2.35 -26.98
C ARG A 227 -20.33 1.93 -25.72
N GLU A 228 -20.10 0.71 -25.24
CA GLU A 228 -20.79 0.14 -24.08
C GLU A 228 -20.22 0.66 -22.74
N LYS A 229 -18.89 0.79 -22.65
CA LYS A 229 -18.19 1.18 -21.41
C LYS A 229 -17.74 2.64 -21.38
N ASP A 230 -17.88 3.36 -22.48
CA ASP A 230 -17.51 4.76 -22.64
C ASP A 230 -16.08 5.07 -22.13
N ASP A 231 -15.88 6.00 -21.20
CA ASP A 231 -14.57 6.38 -20.65
C ASP A 231 -13.88 5.26 -19.85
N LYS A 232 -14.59 4.18 -19.52
CA LYS A 232 -14.04 3.03 -18.79
C LYS A 232 -13.37 2.00 -19.71
N PHE A 233 -13.38 2.22 -21.03
CA PHE A 233 -12.64 1.42 -22.01
C PHE A 233 -11.80 2.30 -22.93
N ALA A 234 -10.50 2.00 -23.01
CA ALA A 234 -9.58 2.72 -23.90
C ALA A 234 -9.32 1.95 -25.20
N ILE A 235 -9.29 2.68 -26.32
CA ILE A 235 -8.74 2.20 -27.59
C ILE A 235 -7.43 2.96 -27.81
N VAL A 236 -6.31 2.25 -27.71
CA VAL A 236 -4.97 2.80 -27.89
C VAL A 236 -4.43 2.31 -29.22
N ILE A 237 -4.04 3.23 -30.12
CA ILE A 237 -3.54 2.88 -31.45
C ILE A 237 -2.10 3.38 -31.59
N LEU A 238 -1.17 2.46 -31.79
CA LEU A 238 0.24 2.72 -31.95
C LEU A 238 0.69 2.30 -33.35
N GLN A 239 1.09 3.28 -34.15
CA GLN A 239 1.56 3.07 -35.52
C GLN A 239 3.08 3.01 -35.54
N PHE A 240 3.61 1.85 -35.87
CA PHE A 240 5.05 1.59 -35.98
C PHE A 240 5.50 1.71 -37.44
N ALA A 241 6.79 2.01 -37.58
CA ALA A 241 7.49 2.02 -38.86
C ALA A 241 8.63 1.01 -38.81
N GLU A 242 8.77 0.21 -39.86
CA GLU A 242 9.84 -0.79 -40.03
C GLU A 242 10.42 -0.62 -41.43
N ASP A 243 11.75 -0.51 -41.53
CA ASP A 243 12.48 -0.34 -42.79
C ASP A 243 11.98 0.79 -43.70
N GLY A 244 11.41 1.84 -43.11
CA GLY A 244 10.85 3.01 -43.83
C GLY A 244 9.39 2.86 -44.25
N GLU A 245 8.82 1.66 -44.10
CA GLU A 245 7.39 1.40 -44.30
C GLU A 245 6.61 1.66 -43.01
N VAL A 246 5.41 2.20 -43.12
CA VAL A 246 4.51 2.47 -41.99
C VAL A 246 3.32 1.54 -42.02
N GLY A 247 2.88 1.07 -40.85
CA GLY A 247 1.64 0.29 -40.75
C GLY A 247 0.44 1.09 -41.23
N GLU A 248 -0.41 0.51 -42.07
CA GLU A 248 -1.61 1.18 -42.56
C GLU A 248 -2.70 1.17 -41.46
N ILE A 249 -3.28 2.34 -41.15
CA ILE A 249 -4.37 2.42 -40.16
C ILE A 249 -5.66 1.90 -40.81
N PRO A 250 -6.30 0.85 -40.26
CA PRO A 250 -7.59 0.38 -40.76
C PRO A 250 -8.65 1.47 -40.74
N GLY A 251 -9.50 1.52 -41.78
CA GLY A 251 -10.53 2.55 -41.94
C GLY A 251 -11.43 2.74 -40.71
N LEU A 252 -11.79 1.65 -40.04
CA LEU A 252 -12.61 1.66 -38.82
C LEU A 252 -11.94 2.34 -37.62
N LEU A 253 -10.61 2.43 -37.61
CA LEU A 253 -9.84 3.09 -36.55
C LEU A 253 -9.52 4.56 -36.86
N THR A 254 -9.75 5.03 -38.09
CA THR A 254 -9.48 6.43 -38.50
C THR A 254 -10.24 7.50 -37.69
N PRO A 255 -11.41 7.26 -37.08
CA PRO A 255 -12.05 8.25 -36.21
C PRO A 255 -11.32 8.48 -34.88
N TYR A 256 -10.40 7.59 -34.49
CA TYR A 256 -9.65 7.68 -33.25
C TYR A 256 -8.28 8.31 -33.48
N VAL A 257 -7.75 8.98 -32.47
CA VAL A 257 -6.38 9.52 -32.52
C VAL A 257 -5.38 8.38 -32.31
N TRP A 258 -4.40 8.27 -33.20
CA TRP A 258 -3.28 7.33 -33.05
C TRP A 258 -1.96 8.06 -32.80
N LYS A 259 -0.98 7.32 -32.27
CA LYS A 259 0.38 7.80 -32.01
C LYS A 259 1.38 7.10 -32.92
N LYS A 260 2.42 7.83 -33.30
CA LYS A 260 3.59 7.32 -34.05
C LYS A 260 4.82 7.36 -33.13
N PRO A 261 4.93 6.43 -32.16
CA PRO A 261 6.02 6.46 -31.19
C PRO A 261 7.37 6.27 -31.89
N LYS A 262 8.39 7.06 -31.50
CA LYS A 262 9.75 6.96 -32.03
C LYS A 262 10.58 5.89 -31.33
N SER A 263 10.09 5.38 -30.20
CA SER A 263 10.75 4.35 -29.39
C SER A 263 9.72 3.50 -28.66
N ARG A 264 10.14 2.30 -28.23
CA ARG A 264 9.32 1.41 -27.38
C ARG A 264 8.92 2.09 -26.06
N LEU A 265 9.81 2.91 -25.50
CA LEU A 265 9.53 3.64 -24.26
C LEU A 265 8.46 4.73 -24.45
N GLU A 266 8.48 5.43 -25.59
CA GLU A 266 7.43 6.39 -25.92
C GLU A 266 6.09 5.68 -26.10
N ALA A 267 6.07 4.56 -26.82
CA ALA A 267 4.88 3.71 -26.96
C ALA A 267 4.30 3.30 -25.59
N LEU A 268 5.14 2.82 -24.68
CA LEU A 268 4.71 2.42 -23.33
C LEU A 268 4.09 3.58 -22.56
N ARG A 269 4.68 4.79 -22.64
CA ARG A 269 4.14 5.99 -21.99
C ARG A 269 2.76 6.34 -22.54
N GLU A 270 2.56 6.23 -23.84
CA GLU A 270 1.25 6.48 -24.47
C GLU A 270 0.21 5.45 -24.03
N ILE A 271 0.59 4.16 -23.90
CA ILE A 271 -0.31 3.12 -23.34
C ILE A 271 -0.72 3.48 -21.92
N VAL A 272 0.24 3.72 -21.02
CA VAL A 272 -0.03 3.98 -19.61
C VAL A 272 -0.85 5.25 -19.40
N ARG A 273 -0.66 6.27 -20.25
CA ARG A 273 -1.47 7.51 -20.21
C ARG A 273 -2.89 7.33 -20.71
N ALA A 274 -3.11 6.41 -21.65
CA ALA A 274 -4.40 6.25 -22.30
C ALA A 274 -5.33 5.24 -21.59
N LEU A 275 -4.77 4.28 -20.85
CA LEU A 275 -5.56 3.31 -20.09
C LEU A 275 -6.34 4.00 -18.95
N PRO A 276 -7.60 3.59 -18.68
CA PRO A 276 -8.46 4.27 -17.71
C PRO A 276 -8.20 3.84 -16.26
N VAL A 277 -7.28 2.90 -16.04
CA VAL A 277 -6.95 2.33 -14.74
C VAL A 277 -5.52 2.69 -14.37
N ALA A 278 -5.29 3.13 -13.14
CA ALA A 278 -3.96 3.43 -12.68
C ALA A 278 -3.07 2.18 -12.64
N PRO A 279 -1.75 2.30 -12.92
CA PRO A 279 -0.79 1.23 -12.66
C PRO A 279 -0.91 0.71 -11.23
N GLY A 280 -0.68 -0.59 -11.04
CA GLY A 280 -0.52 -1.15 -9.71
C GLY A 280 0.74 -0.66 -9.01
N THR A 281 0.86 -1.00 -7.73
CA THR A 281 2.13 -0.91 -7.03
C THR A 281 3.13 -1.84 -7.70
N VAL A 282 4.18 -1.25 -8.27
CA VAL A 282 5.24 -1.99 -8.96
C VAL A 282 6.13 -2.69 -7.94
N ASP A 283 6.05 -4.02 -7.88
CA ASP A 283 7.04 -4.85 -7.18
C ASP A 283 8.09 -5.35 -8.18
N TRP A 284 9.04 -4.47 -8.51
CA TRP A 284 10.13 -4.72 -9.46
C TRP A 284 11.16 -5.80 -9.03
N ARG A 285 10.94 -6.52 -7.92
CA ARG A 285 11.95 -7.37 -7.25
C ARG A 285 11.53 -8.83 -7.05
N ASP A 286 10.49 -9.29 -7.71
CA ASP A 286 10.07 -10.69 -7.62
C ASP A 286 11.19 -11.61 -8.16
N GLY A 287 11.70 -12.52 -7.31
CA GLY A 287 12.70 -13.54 -7.69
C GLY A 287 14.20 -13.20 -7.55
N ILE A 288 14.60 -12.04 -7.00
CA ILE A 288 16.03 -11.72 -6.77
C ILE A 288 16.41 -11.94 -5.29
N THR A 289 17.09 -13.04 -4.98
CA THR A 289 17.66 -13.30 -3.64
C THR A 289 18.98 -12.55 -3.45
N GLY A 290 19.13 -11.80 -2.34
CA GLY A 290 20.41 -11.19 -1.94
C GLY A 290 20.58 -9.69 -2.22
N VAL A 291 19.58 -9.05 -2.84
CA VAL A 291 19.43 -7.58 -2.86
C VAL A 291 18.24 -7.27 -1.97
N ALA A 292 18.43 -6.45 -0.94
CA ALA A 292 17.44 -6.19 0.11
C ALA A 292 16.01 -6.11 -0.45
N ALA A 293 15.14 -7.02 -0.02
CA ALA A 293 13.70 -6.84 -0.19
C ALA A 293 13.37 -5.46 0.37
N THR A 294 12.84 -4.55 -0.45
CA THR A 294 12.22 -3.37 0.14
C THR A 294 10.92 -3.88 0.72
N PRO A 295 10.69 -3.79 2.05
CA PRO A 295 9.47 -4.28 2.63
C PRO A 295 8.28 -3.58 1.99
N LYS A 296 7.23 -4.35 1.76
CA LYS A 296 5.87 -3.83 1.61
C LYS A 296 5.62 -3.00 2.88
N THR A 297 5.26 -1.75 2.68
CA THR A 297 4.96 -0.75 3.73
C THR A 297 6.18 -0.04 4.34
N LYS A 298 6.16 1.28 4.23
CA LYS A 298 6.99 2.24 4.95
C LYS A 298 6.77 1.98 6.45
N SER A 299 7.80 1.66 7.22
CA SER A 299 7.71 1.64 8.69
C SER A 299 7.27 3.04 9.17
N ILE A 300 6.06 3.15 9.75
CA ILE A 300 5.44 4.41 10.21
C ILE A 300 5.43 4.53 11.73
N SER A 301 6.23 3.78 12.48
CA SER A 301 6.54 4.29 13.81
C SER A 301 7.30 5.61 13.58
N THR A 302 6.73 6.76 13.92
CA THR A 302 7.51 8.02 13.95
C THR A 302 8.72 7.86 14.86
N GLU A 303 8.65 6.93 15.81
CA GLU A 303 9.74 6.51 16.67
C GLU A 303 10.51 5.31 16.11
N LEU A 304 11.84 5.37 16.17
CA LEU A 304 12.70 4.21 15.96
C LEU A 304 12.35 3.08 16.94
N SER A 305 12.48 1.81 16.52
CA SER A 305 12.40 0.69 17.47
C SER A 305 13.48 0.78 18.54
N ASP A 306 13.31 0.12 19.69
CA ASP A 306 14.32 0.15 20.75
C ASP A 306 15.68 -0.36 20.28
N GLU A 307 15.70 -1.39 19.43
CA GLU A 307 16.92 -1.90 18.81
C GLU A 307 17.55 -0.86 17.85
N ALA A 308 16.74 -0.20 17.02
CA ALA A 308 17.21 0.84 16.11
C ALA A 308 17.75 2.07 16.86
N LYS A 309 17.07 2.52 17.93
CA LYS A 309 17.53 3.58 18.84
C LYS A 309 18.90 3.23 19.43
N LYS A 310 19.07 1.99 19.91
CA LYS A 310 20.34 1.51 20.50
C LYS A 310 21.47 1.45 19.48
N ILE A 311 21.23 0.85 18.31
CA ILE A 311 22.25 0.77 17.24
C ILE A 311 22.68 2.19 16.83
N LEU A 312 21.72 3.09 16.58
CA LEU A 312 22.00 4.42 16.08
C LEU A 312 22.75 5.28 17.12
N LYS A 313 22.30 5.28 18.39
CA LYS A 313 22.98 6.00 19.48
C LYS A 313 24.41 5.52 19.70
N ALA A 314 24.63 4.20 19.75
CA ALA A 314 25.96 3.63 19.94
C ALA A 314 26.92 3.96 18.79
N ALA A 315 26.43 3.87 17.54
CA ALA A 315 27.23 4.24 16.38
C ALA A 315 27.57 5.73 16.36
N ALA A 316 26.59 6.61 16.62
CA ALA A 316 26.76 8.05 16.59
C ALA A 316 27.69 8.58 17.69
N THR A 317 27.73 7.93 18.86
CA THR A 317 28.62 8.30 19.98
C THR A 317 30.10 7.98 19.70
N ASP A 318 30.36 7.00 18.83
CA ASP A 318 31.72 6.57 18.49
C ASP A 318 32.15 7.17 17.13
N ASN A 319 32.47 6.34 16.14
CA ASN A 319 32.97 6.77 14.82
C ASN A 319 31.90 6.76 13.71
N GLY A 320 30.63 6.57 14.05
CA GLY A 320 29.52 6.46 13.11
C GLY A 320 29.48 5.14 12.34
N SER A 321 30.19 4.10 12.78
CA SER A 321 30.18 2.80 12.09
C SER A 321 29.16 1.82 12.67
N VAL A 322 28.53 1.06 11.79
CA VAL A 322 27.71 -0.11 12.14
C VAL A 322 28.16 -1.27 11.25
N GLN A 323 28.37 -2.45 11.83
CA GLN A 323 28.76 -3.65 11.09
C GLN A 323 27.75 -4.77 11.33
N TYR A 324 27.40 -5.48 10.27
CA TYR A 324 26.54 -6.66 10.33
C TYR A 324 27.29 -7.84 9.72
N ILE A 325 27.81 -8.71 10.58
CA ILE A 325 28.66 -9.83 10.18
C ILE A 325 27.82 -11.10 10.26
N ARG A 326 27.84 -11.90 9.18
CA ARG A 326 27.17 -13.20 9.11
C ARG A 326 28.20 -14.26 8.78
N THR A 327 28.35 -15.24 9.66
CA THR A 327 29.20 -16.41 9.44
C THR A 327 28.39 -17.68 9.69
N LEU A 328 29.01 -18.84 9.47
CA LEU A 328 28.40 -20.13 9.82
C LEU A 328 28.13 -20.27 11.33
N ASP A 329 28.86 -19.52 12.16
CA ASP A 329 28.79 -19.57 13.62
C ASP A 329 27.76 -18.58 14.21
N GLY A 330 27.09 -17.79 13.35
CA GLY A 330 26.00 -16.91 13.76
C GLY A 330 25.96 -15.55 13.06
N GLU A 331 25.22 -14.63 13.66
CA GLU A 331 25.07 -13.25 13.19
C GLU A 331 25.49 -12.28 14.30
N TRP A 332 26.20 -11.21 13.93
CA TRP A 332 26.62 -10.15 14.83
C TRP A 332 26.23 -8.78 14.28
N ILE A 333 25.78 -7.90 15.17
CA ILE A 333 25.62 -6.47 14.90
C ILE A 333 26.52 -5.72 15.87
N LEU A 334 27.45 -4.94 15.33
CA LEU A 334 28.34 -4.06 16.06
C LEU A 334 28.00 -2.62 15.72
N ALA A 335 27.96 -1.73 16.71
CA ALA A 335 27.75 -0.30 16.50
C ALA A 335 28.81 0.45 17.30
N GLY A 336 29.72 1.14 16.60
CA GLY A 336 30.93 1.68 17.20
C GLY A 336 31.76 0.58 17.86
N ARG A 337 31.92 0.67 19.18
CA ARG A 337 32.64 -0.32 20.01
C ARG A 337 31.73 -1.34 20.68
N ASP A 338 30.41 -1.18 20.58
CA ASP A 338 29.45 -2.00 21.30
C ASP A 338 28.93 -3.16 20.45
N THR A 339 28.72 -4.31 21.10
CA THR A 339 28.05 -5.47 20.49
C THR A 339 26.56 -5.40 20.78
N MET A 340 25.76 -5.18 19.74
CA MET A 340 24.29 -5.08 19.81
C MET A 340 23.64 -6.47 19.75
N LEU A 341 24.11 -7.30 18.82
CA LEU A 341 23.70 -8.69 18.66
C LEU A 341 24.95 -9.57 18.81
N PRO A 342 25.06 -10.39 19.88
CA PRO A 342 26.14 -11.36 20.02
C PRO A 342 25.85 -12.61 19.18
N GLY A 343 26.91 -13.26 18.70
CA GLY A 343 26.84 -14.55 18.02
C GLY A 343 26.22 -15.63 18.91
N GLY A 344 25.39 -16.49 18.32
CA GLY A 344 24.67 -17.54 19.04
C GLY A 344 23.35 -17.13 19.67
N ALA A 345 22.84 -15.93 19.38
CA ALA A 345 21.51 -15.50 19.82
C ALA A 345 20.37 -16.35 19.20
N GLU A 346 19.26 -16.50 19.91
CA GLU A 346 18.08 -17.21 19.39
C GLU A 346 17.44 -16.47 18.19
N SER A 347 16.77 -17.21 17.30
CA SER A 347 16.20 -16.69 16.05
C SER A 347 15.28 -15.48 16.24
N ARG A 348 14.53 -15.42 17.35
CA ARG A 348 13.64 -14.29 17.66
C ARG A 348 14.42 -13.01 17.99
N ILE A 349 15.56 -13.16 18.68
CA ILE A 349 16.44 -12.04 19.03
C ILE A 349 17.15 -11.55 17.77
N ILE A 350 17.67 -12.46 16.95
CA ILE A 350 18.25 -12.13 15.65
C ILE A 350 17.27 -11.32 14.79
N ALA A 351 16.02 -11.80 14.67
CA ALA A 351 14.99 -11.13 13.88
C ALA A 351 14.69 -9.69 14.37
N ARG A 352 14.64 -9.47 15.70
CA ARG A 352 14.41 -8.13 16.27
C ARG A 352 15.54 -7.16 15.96
N TRP A 353 16.78 -7.57 16.21
CA TRP A 353 17.94 -6.70 15.98
C TRP A 353 18.19 -6.43 14.49
N ARG A 354 17.99 -7.45 13.64
CA ARG A 354 18.01 -7.28 12.19
C ARG A 354 16.91 -6.30 11.73
N GLY A 355 15.70 -6.43 12.26
CA GLY A 355 14.61 -5.51 11.98
C GLY A 355 14.95 -4.05 12.34
N GLY A 356 15.65 -3.83 13.46
CA GLY A 356 16.15 -2.51 13.86
C GLY A 356 17.21 -1.94 12.92
N LEU A 357 18.18 -2.74 12.49
CA LEU A 357 19.19 -2.34 11.51
C LEU A 357 18.54 -1.97 10.16
N GLU A 358 17.63 -2.80 9.68
CA GLU A 358 16.90 -2.52 8.44
C GLU A 358 16.06 -1.24 8.56
N ASP A 359 15.50 -0.93 9.73
CA ASP A 359 14.73 0.29 9.96
C ASP A 359 15.58 1.55 9.78
N LEU A 360 16.82 1.54 10.29
CA LEU A 360 17.77 2.62 10.11
C LEU A 360 18.15 2.82 8.63
N GLN A 361 18.34 1.74 7.89
CA GLN A 361 18.61 1.81 6.46
C GLN A 361 17.41 2.35 5.68
N ARG A 362 16.18 1.89 6.00
CA ARG A 362 14.93 2.34 5.37
C ARG A 362 14.72 3.85 5.53
N ARG A 363 15.03 4.38 6.72
CA ARG A 363 14.94 5.81 7.04
C ARG A 363 16.11 6.64 6.54
N ARG A 364 17.13 6.01 5.93
CA ARG A 364 18.38 6.63 5.48
C ARG A 364 19.19 7.25 6.62
N PHE A 365 19.07 6.74 7.84
CA PHE A 365 19.90 7.15 8.98
C PHE A 365 21.28 6.47 8.96
N ILE A 366 21.38 5.35 8.26
CA ILE A 366 22.65 4.72 7.92
C ILE A 366 22.69 4.35 6.43
N GLU A 367 23.88 4.36 5.84
CA GLU A 367 24.12 4.00 4.44
C GLU A 367 25.18 2.89 4.34
N ASP A 368 25.02 1.98 3.37
CA ASP A 368 26.00 0.90 3.11
C ASP A 368 27.23 1.47 2.40
N ARG A 369 28.42 1.19 2.94
CA ARG A 369 29.72 1.59 2.37
C ARG A 369 30.50 0.41 1.76
N GLY A 370 30.09 -0.83 2.03
CA GLY A 370 30.77 -2.06 1.58
C GLY A 370 30.10 -2.78 0.41
N HIS A 371 28.94 -2.32 -0.05
CA HIS A 371 28.12 -2.92 -1.12
C HIS A 371 27.63 -4.36 -0.86
N LYS A 372 27.86 -4.90 0.34
CA LYS A 372 27.50 -6.26 0.76
C LYS A 372 26.50 -6.28 1.93
N GLY A 373 26.05 -5.11 2.39
CA GLY A 373 25.22 -4.98 3.58
C GLY A 373 25.94 -5.40 4.87
N GLU A 374 27.27 -5.29 4.91
CA GLU A 374 28.10 -5.70 6.05
C GLU A 374 28.67 -4.52 6.83
N VAL A 375 28.87 -3.37 6.18
CA VAL A 375 29.47 -2.18 6.79
C VAL A 375 28.64 -0.96 6.41
N PHE A 376 28.11 -0.30 7.42
CA PHE A 376 27.29 0.90 7.29
C PHE A 376 27.93 2.08 8.00
N ARG A 377 27.56 3.28 7.55
CA ARG A 377 27.95 4.54 8.19
C ARG A 377 26.72 5.38 8.50
N VAL A 378 26.71 6.03 9.65
CA VAL A 378 25.67 7.00 10.03
C VAL A 378 25.70 8.19 9.07
N THR A 379 24.53 8.55 8.54
CA THR A 379 24.33 9.68 7.61
C THR A 379 24.10 10.97 8.39
N ARG A 380 24.08 12.12 7.72
CA ARG A 380 23.75 13.40 8.36
C ARG A 380 22.37 13.33 9.04
N GLU A 381 21.37 12.82 8.34
CA GLU A 381 20.01 12.63 8.84
C GLU A 381 19.98 11.67 10.04
N GLY A 382 20.87 10.68 10.09
CA GLY A 382 21.02 9.79 11.24
C GLY A 382 21.60 10.48 12.47
N TYR A 383 22.55 11.40 12.30
CA TYR A 383 23.05 12.23 13.41
C TYR A 383 21.98 13.20 13.92
N GLU A 384 21.29 13.90 13.02
CA GLU A 384 20.17 14.80 13.36
C GLU A 384 19.07 14.03 14.14
N ALA A 385 18.75 12.79 13.71
CA ALA A 385 17.78 11.96 14.40
C ALA A 385 18.22 11.53 15.81
N VAL A 386 19.53 11.39 16.08
CA VAL A 386 20.03 11.05 17.42
C VAL A 386 19.84 12.22 18.39
N ASP A 387 20.06 13.44 17.92
CA ASP A 387 19.91 14.66 18.73
C ASP A 387 18.45 14.88 19.19
N GLU A 388 17.49 14.34 18.45
CA GLU A 388 16.05 14.39 18.77
C GLU A 388 15.58 13.23 19.65
N LEU A 389 16.39 12.20 19.87
CA LEU A 389 16.00 11.07 20.71
C LEU A 389 16.06 11.46 22.20
N PRO A 390 15.01 11.18 23.00
CA PRO A 390 15.08 11.43 24.43
C PRO A 390 16.23 10.65 25.05
N ASP A 391 16.94 11.28 26.00
CA ASP A 391 17.89 10.59 26.86
C ASP A 391 17.16 9.46 27.58
N VAL A 392 17.65 8.23 27.43
CA VAL A 392 17.06 7.03 28.03
C VAL A 392 17.68 6.82 29.39
#